data_AF-A0A849WCP2-F1
#
_entry.id   AF-A0A849WCP2-F1
#
_cell.length_a   1.000
_cell.length_b   1.000
_cell.length_c   1.000
_cell.angle_alpha   90.00
_cell.angle_beta   90.00
_cell.angle_gamma   90.00
#
_symmetry.space_group_name_H-M   'P 1'
#
loop_
_entity.id
_entity.type
_entity.pdbx_description
1 polymer ?
#
loop_
_entity_poly.entity_id
_entity_poly.type
_entity_poly.pdbx_seq_one_letter_code
_entity_poly.pdbx_strand_id
1 'polypeptide(L)'
;MDHSTLKSIVGNWHPKTLESFSCKGLSIVGNFAKVIASNSPYKGRDIVVYQTPNIETLIRSYALAFAHGRLRKNQKHIGKRCVILQSSLVRTALDAAIKEACGVKPEIQKTAKKNYVDAVAAVQEWGLRCSVKNNIATKQDILEF
;
A
#
# COMPACT_ATOMS: atom_id res chain seq x y z
N MET A 1 12.64 -20.55 -4.89
CA MET A 1 11.18 -20.43 -5.07
C MET A 1 10.94 -19.49 -6.22
N ASP A 2 10.39 -20.01 -7.31
CA ASP A 2 9.96 -19.19 -8.43
C ASP A 2 8.66 -18.47 -8.01
N HIS A 3 8.72 -17.15 -7.79
CA HIS A 3 7.54 -16.35 -7.46
C HIS A 3 6.74 -16.06 -8.73
N SER A 4 6.15 -17.11 -9.32
CA SER A 4 5.35 -17.04 -10.55
C SER A 4 4.28 -15.95 -10.50
N THR A 5 3.71 -15.68 -9.32
CA THR A 5 2.72 -14.60 -9.09
C THR A 5 3.33 -13.20 -9.19
N LEU A 6 4.55 -12.99 -8.69
CA LEU A 6 5.25 -11.70 -8.83
C LEU A 6 5.77 -11.53 -10.26
N LYS A 7 6.26 -12.60 -10.88
CA LYS A 7 6.64 -12.60 -12.30
C LYS A 7 5.45 -12.35 -13.23
N SER A 8 4.26 -12.86 -12.89
CA SER A 8 3.05 -12.57 -13.68
C SER A 8 2.56 -11.14 -13.48
N ILE A 9 2.82 -10.49 -12.35
CA ILE A 9 2.58 -9.05 -12.16
C ILE A 9 3.52 -8.22 -13.05
N VAL A 10 4.78 -8.65 -13.22
CA VAL A 10 5.73 -8.00 -14.15
C VAL A 10 5.23 -8.06 -15.60
N GLY A 11 4.55 -9.15 -15.99
CA GLY A 11 3.98 -9.31 -17.34
C GLY A 11 2.55 -8.78 -17.51
N ASN A 12 1.74 -8.77 -16.45
CA ASN A 12 0.33 -8.36 -16.43
C ASN A 12 0.14 -7.30 -15.32
N TRP A 13 0.53 -6.07 -15.65
CA TRP A 13 0.27 -4.78 -15.00
C TRP A 13 -0.49 -4.84 -13.65
N HIS A 14 -1.77 -5.17 -13.74
CA HIS A 14 -2.72 -5.29 -12.63
C HIS A 14 -4.00 -5.98 -13.15
N PRO A 15 -4.93 -6.43 -12.29
CA PRO A 15 -6.23 -6.95 -12.73
C PRO A 15 -6.92 -5.95 -13.67
N LYS A 16 -7.51 -6.41 -14.79
CA LYS A 16 -8.26 -5.56 -15.76
C LYS A 16 -9.22 -4.58 -15.09
N THR A 17 -9.79 -4.99 -13.96
CA THR A 17 -10.69 -4.19 -13.13
C THR A 17 -10.11 -2.87 -12.62
N LEU A 18 -8.78 -2.74 -12.60
CA LEU A 18 -8.06 -1.55 -12.14
C LEU A 18 -7.63 -0.65 -13.30
N GLU A 19 -7.75 -1.12 -14.55
CA GLU A 19 -7.24 -0.43 -15.74
C GLU A 19 -7.88 0.94 -15.90
N SER A 20 -9.20 1.01 -15.70
CA SER A 20 -9.98 2.25 -15.69
C SER A 20 -9.62 3.21 -14.55
N PHE A 21 -8.89 2.76 -13.54
CA PHE A 21 -8.49 3.53 -12.36
C PHE A 21 -6.97 3.75 -12.30
N SER A 22 -6.24 3.27 -13.30
CA SER A 22 -4.79 3.45 -13.42
C SER A 22 -4.48 4.66 -14.32
N CYS A 23 -3.42 5.39 -13.99
CA CYS A 23 -2.92 6.44 -14.86
C CYS A 23 -2.34 5.80 -16.13
N LYS A 24 -2.89 6.17 -17.30
CA LYS A 24 -2.35 5.75 -18.61
C LYS A 24 -0.88 6.16 -18.71
N GLY A 25 0.00 5.22 -19.08
CA GLY A 25 1.40 5.51 -19.38
C GLY A 25 2.41 5.26 -18.26
N LEU A 26 2.00 4.82 -17.07
CA LEU A 26 2.98 4.26 -16.15
C LEU A 26 3.50 2.93 -16.70
N SER A 27 4.79 2.67 -16.51
CA SER A 27 5.42 1.37 -16.71
C SER A 27 6.02 0.92 -15.37
N ILE A 28 5.42 -0.06 -14.70
CA ILE A 28 5.98 -0.84 -13.61
C ILE A 28 7.07 -1.74 -14.22
N VAL A 29 8.10 -1.13 -14.78
CA VAL A 29 9.36 -1.83 -14.96
C VAL A 29 9.90 -2.01 -13.55
N GLY A 30 9.94 -3.26 -13.10
CA GLY A 30 10.58 -3.58 -11.83
C GLY A 30 12.05 -3.25 -11.93
N ASN A 31 12.52 -2.27 -11.15
CA ASN A 31 13.96 -2.12 -10.94
C ASN A 31 14.41 -3.30 -10.08
N PHE A 32 15.47 -3.99 -10.47
CA PHE A 32 15.99 -5.10 -9.69
C PHE A 32 17.13 -4.62 -8.80
N ALA A 33 17.07 -4.96 -7.52
CA ALA A 33 18.15 -4.72 -6.57
C ALA A 33 18.67 -6.04 -5.99
N LYS A 34 19.98 -6.22 -6.01
CA LYS A 34 20.61 -7.41 -5.45
C LYS A 34 20.74 -7.28 -3.93
N VAL A 35 20.25 -8.27 -3.20
CA VAL A 35 20.33 -8.29 -1.74
C VAL A 35 21.74 -8.70 -1.30
N ILE A 36 22.52 -7.77 -0.75
CA ILE A 36 23.88 -8.05 -0.25
C ILE A 36 23.93 -8.40 1.25
N ALA A 37 22.86 -8.10 1.99
CA ALA A 37 22.79 -8.28 3.44
C ALA A 37 23.02 -9.75 3.84
N SER A 38 24.05 -10.01 4.64
CA SER A 38 24.49 -11.37 5.01
C SER A 38 23.51 -12.12 5.89
N ASN A 39 22.70 -11.41 6.68
CA ASN A 39 21.68 -11.94 7.57
C ASN A 39 20.30 -12.14 6.90
N SER A 40 20.17 -11.80 5.61
CA SER A 40 18.91 -11.92 4.89
C SER A 40 18.78 -13.32 4.26
N PRO A 41 17.62 -14.01 4.40
CA PRO A 41 17.36 -15.25 3.67
C PRO A 41 17.30 -15.06 2.14
N TYR A 42 17.32 -13.81 1.68
CA TYR A 42 17.33 -13.45 0.26
C TYR A 42 18.71 -13.02 -0.25
N LYS A 43 19.79 -13.16 0.54
CA LYS A 43 21.15 -12.81 0.12
C LYS A 43 21.49 -13.40 -1.25
N GLY A 44 22.05 -12.58 -2.12
CA GLY A 44 22.46 -12.95 -3.48
C GLY A 44 21.32 -12.99 -4.50
N ARG A 45 20.06 -12.78 -4.10
CA ARG A 45 18.91 -12.72 -5.01
C ARG A 45 18.59 -11.29 -5.41
N ASP A 46 18.05 -11.14 -6.61
CA ASP A 46 17.45 -9.89 -7.07
C ASP A 46 16.02 -9.77 -6.57
N ILE A 47 15.70 -8.64 -5.97
CA ILE A 47 14.34 -8.27 -5.56
C ILE A 47 13.82 -7.15 -6.44
N VAL A 48 12.51 -7.18 -6.71
CA VAL A 48 11.83 -6.09 -7.41
C VAL A 48 11.67 -4.91 -6.45
N VAL A 49 12.18 -3.76 -6.87
CA VAL A 49 12.03 -2.47 -6.19
C VAL A 49 11.04 -1.64 -6.99
N TYR A 50 9.90 -1.37 -6.35
CA TYR A 50 8.90 -0.46 -6.90
C TYR A 50 9.28 0.97 -6.56
N GLN A 51 9.33 1.83 -7.57
CA GLN A 51 9.50 3.27 -7.35
C GLN A 51 8.25 3.87 -6.70
N THR A 52 8.42 4.98 -6.00
CA THR A 52 7.33 5.71 -5.34
C THR A 52 6.11 5.95 -6.25
N PRO A 53 6.24 6.39 -7.51
CA PRO A 53 5.10 6.60 -8.40
C PRO A 53 4.29 5.32 -8.68
N ASN A 54 4.97 4.18 -8.73
CA ASN A 54 4.34 2.88 -8.94
C ASN A 54 3.52 2.47 -7.70
N ILE A 55 4.08 2.67 -6.51
CA ILE A 55 3.41 2.39 -5.24
C ILE A 55 2.19 3.31 -5.06
N GLU A 56 2.35 4.60 -5.33
CA GLU A 56 1.27 5.58 -5.24
C GLU A 56 0.13 5.24 -6.20
N THR A 57 0.45 4.93 -7.46
CA THR A 57 -0.54 4.52 -8.46
C THR A 57 -1.30 3.29 -8.02
N LEU A 58 -0.63 2.26 -7.49
CA LEU A 58 -1.28 1.07 -6.98
C LEU A 58 -2.25 1.39 -5.83
N ILE A 59 -1.82 2.21 -4.86
CA ILE A 59 -2.68 2.63 -3.76
C ILE A 59 -3.91 3.35 -4.30
N ARG A 60 -3.72 4.34 -5.19
CA ARG A 60 -4.80 5.13 -5.76
C ARG A 60 -5.79 4.28 -6.57
N SER A 61 -5.30 3.40 -7.44
CA SER A 61 -6.15 2.56 -8.29
C SER A 61 -7.02 1.60 -7.47
N TYR A 62 -6.45 0.96 -6.44
CA TYR A 62 -7.22 0.08 -5.55
C TYR A 62 -8.21 0.86 -4.67
N ALA A 63 -7.84 2.05 -4.19
CA ALA A 63 -8.74 2.90 -3.42
C ALA A 63 -9.95 3.36 -4.25
N LEU A 64 -9.72 3.83 -5.48
CA LEU A 64 -10.78 4.23 -6.40
C LEU A 64 -11.67 3.05 -6.81
N ALA A 65 -11.06 1.92 -7.21
CA ALA A 65 -11.83 0.72 -7.57
C ALA A 65 -12.70 0.22 -6.40
N PHE A 66 -12.24 0.38 -5.15
CA PHE A 66 -13.03 0.08 -3.97
C PHE A 66 -14.22 1.04 -3.80
N ALA A 67 -13.97 2.35 -3.89
CA ALA A 67 -15.01 3.37 -3.77
C ALA A 67 -16.11 3.20 -4.83
N HIS A 68 -15.75 2.76 -6.04
CA HIS A 68 -16.68 2.47 -7.12
C HIS A 68 -17.33 1.07 -7.06
N GLY A 69 -17.07 0.28 -6.01
CA GLY A 69 -17.62 -1.06 -5.86
C GLY A 69 -17.17 -2.06 -6.94
N ARG A 70 -16.06 -1.78 -7.63
CA ARG A 70 -15.57 -2.59 -8.77
C ARG A 70 -14.66 -3.74 -8.34
N LEU A 71 -14.15 -3.75 -7.11
CA LEU A 71 -13.29 -4.84 -6.62
C LEU A 71 -14.07 -6.14 -6.38
N ARG A 72 -13.46 -7.28 -6.75
CA ARG A 72 -13.98 -8.62 -6.42
C ARG A 72 -14.04 -8.79 -4.90
N LYS A 73 -14.90 -9.71 -4.42
CA LYS A 73 -15.08 -9.98 -2.97
C LYS A 73 -13.74 -10.22 -2.26
N ASN A 74 -12.88 -11.05 -2.83
CA ASN A 74 -11.55 -11.35 -2.31
C ASN A 74 -10.51 -10.23 -2.48
N GLN A 75 -10.85 -9.10 -3.13
CA GLN A 75 -9.97 -7.94 -3.30
C GLN A 75 -10.40 -6.73 -2.46
N LYS A 76 -11.62 -6.75 -1.89
CA LYS A 76 -12.15 -5.62 -1.10
C LYS A 76 -11.24 -5.26 0.08
N HIS A 77 -10.56 -6.23 0.69
CA HIS A 77 -9.61 -5.97 1.77
C HIS A 77 -8.40 -5.13 1.31
N ILE A 78 -7.92 -5.33 0.07
CA ILE A 78 -6.84 -4.55 -0.52
C ILE A 78 -7.29 -3.10 -0.70
N GLY A 79 -8.49 -2.92 -1.27
CA GLY A 79 -9.12 -1.61 -1.43
C GLY A 79 -9.24 -0.83 -0.14
N LYS A 80 -9.81 -1.45 0.91
CA LYS A 80 -9.91 -0.87 2.26
C LYS A 80 -8.56 -0.40 2.79
N ARG A 81 -7.54 -1.26 2.66
CA ARG A 81 -6.18 -0.94 3.10
C ARG A 81 -5.59 0.24 2.34
N CYS A 82 -5.81 0.33 1.03
CA CYS A 82 -5.33 1.42 0.21
C CYS A 82 -5.99 2.77 0.58
N VAL A 83 -7.30 2.78 0.87
CA VAL A 83 -7.98 3.99 1.36
C VAL A 83 -7.35 4.48 2.68
N ILE A 84 -7.11 3.58 3.63
CA ILE A 84 -6.52 3.94 4.93
C ILE A 84 -5.09 4.46 4.77
N LEU A 85 -4.29 3.80 3.93
CA LEU A 85 -2.94 4.25 3.61
C LEU A 85 -2.94 5.64 2.98
N GLN A 86 -3.84 5.89 2.02
CA GLN A 86 -3.97 7.18 1.38
C GLN A 86 -4.35 8.28 2.39
N SER A 87 -5.31 8.02 3.28
CA SER A 87 -5.69 8.98 4.33
C SER A 87 -4.53 9.31 5.27
N SER A 88 -3.75 8.30 5.67
CA SER A 88 -2.58 8.50 6.53
C SER A 88 -1.49 9.31 5.83
N LEU A 89 -1.21 9.02 4.56
CA LEU A 89 -0.21 9.74 3.76
C LEU A 89 -0.61 11.21 3.58
N VAL A 90 -1.87 11.50 3.24
CA VAL A 90 -2.39 12.87 3.13
C VAL A 90 -2.26 13.61 4.45
N ARG A 91 -2.68 13.00 5.56
CA ARG A 91 -2.57 13.63 6.90
C ARG A 91 -1.12 13.90 7.30
N THR A 92 -0.19 13.04 6.90
CA THR A 92 1.24 13.21 7.16
C THR A 92 1.84 14.33 6.34
N ALA A 93 1.49 14.42 5.05
CA ALA A 93 1.92 15.50 4.18
C ALA A 93 1.41 16.85 4.68
N LEU A 94 0.15 16.91 5.14
CA LEU A 94 -0.42 18.11 5.75
C LEU A 94 0.30 18.50 7.05
N ASP A 95 0.54 17.55 7.96
CA ASP A 95 1.29 17.81 9.20
C ASP A 95 2.72 18.31 8.93
N ALA A 96 3.41 17.71 7.95
CA ALA A 96 4.74 18.13 7.55
C ALA A 96 4.75 19.55 6.98
N ALA A 97 3.83 19.86 6.05
CA ALA A 97 3.72 21.19 5.44
C ALA A 97 3.38 22.28 6.46
N ILE A 98 2.50 22.00 7.42
CA ILE A 98 2.17 22.94 8.50
C ILE A 98 3.40 23.19 9.38
N LYS A 99 4.13 22.13 9.77
CA LYS A 99 5.35 22.27 10.57
C LYS A 99 6.42 23.08 9.85
N GLU A 100 6.67 22.80 8.57
CA GLU A 100 7.61 23.56 7.75
C GLU A 100 7.22 25.04 7.67
N ALA A 101 5.93 25.34 7.42
CA ALA A 101 5.43 26.71 7.39
C ALA A 101 5.57 27.43 8.75
N CYS A 102 5.54 26.69 9.85
CA CYS A 102 5.78 27.22 11.20
C CYS A 102 7.26 27.24 11.62
N GLY A 103 8.20 26.90 10.73
CA GLY A 103 9.63 26.84 11.05
C GLY A 103 10.03 25.65 11.95
N VAL A 104 9.15 24.66 12.10
CA VAL A 104 9.38 23.44 12.86
C VAL A 104 9.85 22.33 11.93
N LYS A 105 10.94 21.64 12.29
CA LYS A 105 11.43 20.49 11.51
C LYS A 105 10.47 19.30 11.62
N PRO A 106 9.90 18.79 10.51
CA PRO A 106 8.95 17.68 10.57
C PRO A 106 9.61 16.31 10.77
N GLU A 107 9.08 15.51 11.70
CA GLU A 107 9.45 14.09 11.90
C GLU A 107 8.60 13.16 11.02
N ILE A 108 8.75 13.28 9.69
CA ILE A 108 7.84 12.69 8.68
C ILE A 108 7.57 11.20 8.90
N GLN A 109 8.59 10.38 9.16
CA GLN A 109 8.42 8.92 9.33
C GLN A 109 7.60 8.54 10.57
N LYS A 110 7.83 9.24 11.69
CA LYS A 110 7.12 8.99 12.95
C LYS A 110 5.68 9.46 12.86
N THR A 111 5.45 10.63 12.26
CA THR A 111 4.11 11.14 11.95
C THR A 111 3.34 10.16 11.06
N ALA A 112 3.96 9.63 9.99
CA ALA A 112 3.33 8.66 9.10
C ALA A 112 2.84 7.41 9.83
N LYS A 113 3.70 6.85 10.68
CA LYS A 113 3.36 5.66 11.48
C LYS A 113 2.19 5.94 12.43
N LYS A 114 2.20 7.09 13.11
CA LYS A 114 1.11 7.51 14.00
C LYS A 114 -0.20 7.68 13.24
N ASN A 115 -0.21 8.44 12.15
CA ASN A 115 -1.40 8.69 11.34
C ASN A 115 -2.00 7.40 10.77
N TYR A 116 -1.16 6.39 10.46
CA TYR A 116 -1.65 5.08 10.05
C TYR A 116 -2.40 4.38 11.19
N VAL A 117 -1.81 4.33 12.39
CA VAL A 117 -2.44 3.71 13.57
C VAL A 117 -3.77 4.40 13.91
N ASP A 118 -3.80 5.73 13.91
CA ASP A 118 -5.00 6.52 14.20
C ASP A 118 -6.12 6.24 13.19
N ALA A 119 -5.78 6.15 11.89
CA ALA A 119 -6.75 5.82 10.85
C ALA A 119 -7.29 4.39 10.97
N VAL A 120 -6.46 3.43 11.39
CA VAL A 120 -6.91 2.05 11.68
C VAL A 120 -7.90 2.04 12.84
N ALA A 121 -7.60 2.77 13.93
CA ALA A 121 -8.48 2.84 15.10
C ALA A 121 -9.86 3.42 14.75
N ALA A 122 -9.91 4.54 14.01
CA ALA A 122 -11.18 5.13 13.57
C ALA A 122 -12.02 4.17 12.73
N VAL A 123 -11.38 3.40 11.85
CA VAL A 123 -12.07 2.42 11.01
C VAL A 123 -12.59 1.23 11.83
N GLN A 124 -11.88 0.82 12.88
CA GLN A 124 -12.36 -0.20 13.81
C GLN A 124 -13.58 0.27 14.60
N GLU A 125 -13.60 1.53 15.06
CA GLU A 125 -14.77 2.15 15.71
C GLU A 125 -15.99 2.20 14.79
N TRP A 126 -15.78 2.37 13.48
CA TRP A 126 -16.84 2.31 12.46
C TRP A 126 -17.29 0.88 12.11
N GLY A 127 -16.88 -0.13 12.89
CA GLY A 127 -17.37 -1.50 12.79
C GLY A 127 -16.58 -2.41 11.84
N LEU A 128 -15.43 -1.98 11.32
CA LEU A 128 -14.55 -2.87 10.55
C LEU A 128 -13.69 -3.74 11.48
N ARG A 129 -13.94 -5.05 11.46
CA ARG A 129 -13.08 -6.05 12.14
C ARG A 129 -11.72 -6.15 11.46
N CYS A 130 -10.65 -6.04 12.24
CA CYS A 130 -9.28 -6.34 11.83
C CYS A 130 -8.69 -7.35 12.82
N SER A 131 -8.21 -8.53 12.40
CA SER A 131 -7.72 -9.57 13.35
C SER A 131 -6.48 -9.19 14.14
N VAL A 132 -5.69 -8.21 13.68
CA VAL A 132 -4.46 -7.81 14.36
C VAL A 132 -4.53 -6.38 14.85
N LYS A 133 -4.23 -6.20 16.14
CA LYS A 133 -4.13 -4.89 16.78
C LYS A 133 -3.15 -4.00 15.99
N ASN A 134 -3.60 -2.82 15.58
CA ASN A 134 -2.86 -1.85 14.77
C ASN A 134 -2.54 -2.30 13.32
N ASN A 135 -3.21 -3.33 12.78
CA ASN A 135 -3.11 -3.75 11.37
C ASN A 135 -4.49 -4.05 10.79
N ILE A 136 -4.66 -3.85 9.47
CA ILE A 136 -5.97 -3.88 8.81
C ILE A 136 -6.35 -5.27 8.31
N ALA A 137 -5.38 -6.13 8.00
CA ALA A 137 -5.63 -7.52 7.61
C ALA A 137 -4.38 -8.39 7.75
N THR A 138 -4.53 -9.59 8.32
CA THR A 138 -3.59 -10.70 8.16
C THR A 138 -4.05 -11.65 7.07
N LYS A 139 -3.17 -12.58 6.69
CA LYS A 139 -3.55 -13.71 5.82
C LYS A 139 -4.68 -14.56 6.44
N GLN A 140 -4.85 -14.53 7.76
CA GLN A 140 -5.93 -15.19 8.51
C GLN A 140 -7.27 -14.48 8.33
N ASP A 141 -7.31 -13.13 8.31
CA ASP A 141 -8.54 -12.36 7.99
C ASP A 141 -9.09 -12.68 6.60
N ILE A 142 -8.24 -13.13 5.68
CA ILE A 142 -8.64 -13.47 4.30
C ILE A 142 -9.35 -14.84 4.24
N LEU A 143 -9.08 -15.74 5.19
CA LEU A 143 -9.64 -17.10 5.21
C LEU A 143 -11.07 -17.17 5.79
N GLU A 144 -11.51 -16.13 6.51
CA GLU A 144 -12.83 -16.08 7.16
C GLU A 144 -13.90 -15.31 6.33
N PHE A 145 -13.62 -14.94 5.07
CA PHE A 145 -14.53 -14.20 4.18
C PHE A 145 -15.10 -14.99 3.00
#